data_AF-A0A3D5KHR0-F1
#
_entry.id   AF-A0A3D5KHR0-F1
#
_cell.length_a   1.000
_cell.length_b   1.000
_cell.length_c   1.000
_cell.angle_alpha   90.00
_cell.angle_beta   90.00
_cell.angle_gamma   90.00
#
_symmetry.space_group_name_H-M   'P 1'
#
loop_
_entity.id
_entity.type
_entity.pdbx_description
1 polymer ?
#
loop_
_entity_poly.entity_id
_entity_poly.type
_entity_poly.pdbx_seq_one_letter_code
_entity_poly.pdbx_strand_id
1 'polypeptide(L)'
;MLGGPIKLNNALAFKVRSDKSYYLKGSVKDQYTGYSWRNTVEDLKSFKSGISPEAERVWRNYATVDLFPASSLKEITIYPVSLKTSSFMVPMYTNNINNYEEDIIVGEDRAIFMWKSIIEKEYTVEFYDVDYSDQGEDSYGVYHLQNENYNKYLQLPPGVTERTVDLVYDLVKDATTTGEKVEIIRDYLSDNYTYTLDASVLPEGKDFVDYFLFEDPKGYCVHFATALTVMYRIAGIPARYVEGYKMNDASMKEGLYNVTNDTAHAWVEYLVRDNIWAISDCAPTAFEENLRLEEEKKEEEEKPSAEPKEEKKEEKESPSTSKGNNNKEEKNNPIKLKLSSKHLYIALTAIVLMAILIWITLAARRKRKILNSESLIPLY
;
A
#
# COMPACT_ATOMS: atom_id res chain seq x y z
N MET A 1 6.06 -12.37 -2.45
CA MET A 1 6.92 -11.97 -3.59
C MET A 1 6.03 -11.27 -4.61
N LEU A 2 6.57 -10.70 -5.69
CA LEU A 2 5.77 -10.12 -6.78
C LEU A 2 5.49 -11.18 -7.85
N GLY A 3 4.45 -10.97 -8.66
CA GLY A 3 4.03 -11.87 -9.72
C GLY A 3 3.19 -13.06 -9.27
N GLY A 4 2.74 -13.85 -10.25
CA GLY A 4 1.77 -14.93 -10.09
C GLY A 4 0.32 -14.48 -10.27
N PRO A 5 -0.60 -15.42 -10.55
CA PRO A 5 -2.00 -15.11 -10.78
C PRO A 5 -2.71 -14.83 -9.45
N ILE A 6 -3.66 -13.90 -9.45
CA ILE A 6 -4.38 -13.49 -8.25
C ILE A 6 -5.89 -13.61 -8.43
N LYS A 7 -6.62 -13.89 -7.36
CA LYS A 7 -8.07 -13.80 -7.32
C LYS A 7 -8.48 -12.72 -6.34
N LEU A 8 -9.03 -11.64 -6.89
CA LEU A 8 -9.75 -10.65 -6.11
C LEU A 8 -11.20 -11.11 -5.93
N ASN A 9 -11.82 -10.66 -4.86
CA ASN A 9 -13.27 -10.73 -4.71
C ASN A 9 -13.83 -9.31 -4.58
N ASN A 10 -15.12 -9.14 -4.78
CA ASN A 10 -15.76 -7.83 -4.73
C ASN A 10 -16.38 -7.58 -3.33
N ALA A 11 -15.77 -8.14 -2.27
CA ALA A 11 -16.27 -7.98 -0.91
C ALA A 11 -16.06 -6.54 -0.43
N LEU A 12 -17.04 -6.00 0.31
CA LEU A 12 -17.01 -4.64 0.84
C LEU A 12 -15.93 -4.49 1.91
N ALA A 13 -14.83 -3.84 1.58
CA ALA A 13 -13.71 -3.59 2.48
C ALA A 13 -14.10 -2.54 3.54
N PHE A 14 -14.62 -1.42 3.06
CA PHE A 14 -15.10 -0.28 3.86
C PHE A 14 -16.05 0.62 3.03
N LYS A 15 -16.63 1.65 3.66
CA LYS A 15 -17.34 2.74 2.97
C LYS A 15 -16.67 4.07 3.23
N VAL A 16 -16.87 5.04 2.33
CA VAL A 16 -16.33 6.39 2.45
C VAL A 16 -17.44 7.41 2.20
N ARG A 17 -17.67 8.34 3.14
CA ARG A 17 -18.43 9.55 2.86
C ARG A 17 -17.48 10.60 2.28
N SER A 18 -17.81 11.08 1.09
CA SER A 18 -16.91 11.88 0.25
C SER A 18 -17.70 12.75 -0.73
N ASP A 19 -17.05 13.80 -1.25
CA ASP A 19 -17.59 14.65 -2.32
C ASP A 19 -17.24 14.15 -3.73
N LYS A 20 -16.06 13.52 -3.90
CA LYS A 20 -15.62 12.83 -5.12
C LYS A 20 -14.88 11.51 -4.79
N SER A 21 -14.49 10.76 -5.81
CA SER A 21 -13.53 9.66 -5.69
C SER A 21 -12.11 10.16 -5.33
N TYR A 22 -11.35 9.36 -4.57
CA TYR A 22 -9.97 9.62 -4.19
C TYR A 22 -9.12 8.33 -4.21
N TYR A 23 -7.80 8.49 -4.35
CA TYR A 23 -6.83 7.44 -4.01
C TYR A 23 -6.59 7.44 -2.49
N LEU A 24 -6.76 6.29 -1.85
CA LEU A 24 -6.62 6.10 -0.41
C LEU A 24 -5.47 5.13 -0.12
N LYS A 25 -4.27 5.67 0.16
CA LYS A 25 -3.08 4.88 0.47
C LYS A 25 -3.13 4.29 1.87
N GLY A 26 -2.56 3.10 2.03
CA GLY A 26 -2.32 2.47 3.34
C GLY A 26 -0.91 1.93 3.52
N SER A 27 -0.12 1.79 2.46
CA SER A 27 1.27 1.34 2.54
C SER A 27 2.11 2.02 1.47
N VAL A 28 3.34 2.41 1.83
CA VAL A 28 4.31 3.05 0.95
C VAL A 28 5.67 2.38 1.15
N LYS A 29 6.27 1.92 0.05
CA LYS A 29 7.46 1.07 0.03
C LYS A 29 8.54 1.75 -0.81
N ASP A 30 9.78 1.66 -0.35
CA ASP A 30 10.91 2.44 -0.86
C ASP A 30 12.04 1.56 -1.39
N GLN A 31 12.24 0.36 -0.84
CA GLN A 31 13.28 -0.55 -1.30
C GLN A 31 12.72 -1.58 -2.28
N TYR A 32 13.24 -1.60 -3.50
CA TYR A 32 13.01 -2.67 -4.48
C TYR A 32 14.15 -3.70 -4.41
N THR A 33 13.80 -4.99 -4.44
CA THR A 33 14.78 -6.09 -4.31
C THR A 33 14.92 -6.97 -5.56
N GLY A 34 14.31 -6.58 -6.68
CA GLY A 34 14.21 -7.40 -7.90
C GLY A 34 13.02 -8.37 -7.93
N TYR A 35 12.36 -8.61 -6.78
CA TYR A 35 11.24 -9.57 -6.66
C TYR A 35 10.30 -9.27 -5.49
N SER A 36 10.56 -8.18 -4.75
CA SER A 36 9.76 -7.71 -3.63
C SER A 36 9.96 -6.22 -3.39
N TRP A 37 8.92 -5.57 -2.86
CA TRP A 37 9.01 -4.26 -2.25
C TRP A 37 9.13 -4.38 -0.73
N ARG A 38 9.97 -3.55 -0.13
CA ARG A 38 10.19 -3.46 1.33
C ARG A 38 10.07 -2.02 1.81
N ASN A 39 9.74 -1.88 3.08
CA ASN A 39 9.73 -0.62 3.80
C ASN A 39 10.96 -0.56 4.72
N THR A 40 11.80 0.46 4.58
CA THR A 40 13.03 0.62 5.39
C THR A 40 12.91 1.54 6.61
N VAL A 41 11.69 1.99 6.99
CA VAL A 41 11.53 3.00 8.06
C VAL A 41 11.96 2.47 9.42
N GLU A 42 13.07 3.02 9.92
CA GLU A 42 13.49 2.85 11.31
C GLU A 42 12.77 3.87 12.22
N ASP A 43 12.67 5.13 11.77
CA ASP A 43 12.15 6.30 12.51
C ASP A 43 10.63 6.47 12.54
N LEU A 44 9.87 5.38 12.76
CA LEU A 44 8.45 5.49 13.11
C LEU A 44 8.29 6.21 14.46
N LYS A 45 7.66 7.39 14.45
CA LYS A 45 7.24 8.14 15.64
C LYS A 45 5.83 7.76 16.05
N SER A 46 5.48 7.97 17.33
CA SER A 46 4.15 7.67 17.86
C SER A 46 3.57 8.90 18.55
N PHE A 47 2.38 9.31 18.13
CA PHE A 47 1.68 10.49 18.62
C PHE A 47 0.42 10.07 19.37
N LYS A 48 0.22 10.64 20.56
CA LYS A 48 -0.95 10.33 21.40
C LYS A 48 -2.23 10.89 20.78
N SER A 49 -3.37 10.28 21.11
CA SER A 49 -4.68 10.90 20.84
C SER A 49 -4.79 12.25 21.56
N GLY A 50 -5.33 13.24 20.86
CA GLY A 50 -5.29 14.66 21.20
C GLY A 50 -4.04 15.37 20.66
N ILE A 51 -4.24 16.47 19.93
CA ILE A 51 -3.16 17.23 19.28
C ILE A 51 -2.17 17.74 20.33
N SER A 52 -0.94 17.20 20.30
CA SER A 52 0.19 17.82 20.99
C SER A 52 0.89 18.81 20.05
N PRO A 53 1.53 19.88 20.56
CA PRO A 53 2.33 20.79 19.72
C PRO A 53 3.52 20.12 19.02
N GLU A 54 3.84 18.87 19.39
CA GLU A 54 4.83 18.03 18.73
C GLU A 54 4.23 17.24 17.56
N ALA A 55 2.99 16.75 17.71
CA ALA A 55 2.21 16.22 16.59
C ALA A 55 1.95 17.33 15.57
N GLU A 56 1.41 18.47 16.00
CA GLU A 56 1.11 19.66 15.16
C GLU A 56 2.30 20.11 14.32
N ARG A 57 3.50 20.11 14.91
CA ARG A 57 4.76 20.44 14.21
C ARG A 57 5.12 19.41 13.13
N VAL A 58 4.86 18.13 13.36
CA VAL A 58 5.11 17.06 12.38
C VAL A 58 4.05 17.04 11.29
N TRP A 59 2.77 17.24 11.63
CA TRP A 59 1.69 17.45 10.67
C TRP A 59 1.97 18.65 9.74
N ARG A 60 2.36 19.81 10.30
CA ARG A 60 2.73 21.00 9.50
C ARG A 60 3.93 20.78 8.57
N ASN A 61 4.96 20.07 9.06
CA ASN A 61 6.12 19.71 8.24
C ASN A 61 5.77 18.71 7.14
N TYR A 62 4.81 17.80 7.37
CA TYR A 62 4.39 16.81 6.39
C TYR A 62 3.42 17.38 5.33
N ALA A 63 2.27 17.90 5.77
CA ALA A 63 1.17 18.28 4.88
C ALA A 63 1.41 19.61 4.15
N THR A 64 2.64 20.15 4.23
CA THR A 64 3.08 21.42 3.65
C THR A 64 2.05 22.53 3.84
N VAL A 65 1.60 22.70 5.10
CA VAL A 65 0.49 23.59 5.50
C VAL A 65 0.71 25.05 5.10
N ASP A 66 1.97 25.48 4.97
CA ASP A 66 2.34 26.82 4.53
C ASP A 66 2.43 26.96 2.98
N LEU A 67 2.27 25.87 2.22
CA LEU A 67 2.28 25.85 0.74
C LEU A 67 0.89 25.69 0.11
N PHE A 68 -0.11 25.23 0.85
CA PHE A 68 -1.47 24.98 0.33
C PHE A 68 -2.50 25.99 0.87
N PRO A 69 -3.44 26.47 0.05
CA PRO A 69 -4.47 27.39 0.50
C PRO A 69 -5.48 26.67 1.40
N ALA A 70 -5.95 27.31 2.47
CA ALA A 70 -6.95 26.72 3.36
C ALA A 70 -8.28 26.34 2.65
N SER A 71 -8.54 26.87 1.46
CA SER A 71 -9.68 26.51 0.61
C SER A 71 -9.57 25.14 -0.07
N SER A 72 -8.40 24.49 -0.07
CA SER A 72 -8.25 23.09 -0.52
C SER A 72 -8.37 22.08 0.62
N LEU A 73 -8.59 22.51 1.87
CA LEU A 73 -8.82 21.59 2.98
C LEU A 73 -10.18 20.89 2.83
N LYS A 74 -10.17 19.56 2.91
CA LYS A 74 -11.33 18.66 2.83
C LYS A 74 -11.35 17.71 4.04
N GLU A 75 -12.51 17.11 4.29
CA GLU A 75 -12.68 15.98 5.20
C GLU A 75 -13.42 14.83 4.47
N ILE A 76 -12.97 13.60 4.69
CA ILE A 76 -13.74 12.37 4.40
C ILE A 76 -13.99 11.58 5.68
N THR A 77 -15.09 10.82 5.74
CA THR A 77 -15.34 9.83 6.82
C THR A 77 -15.23 8.42 6.28
N ILE A 78 -14.43 7.57 6.92
CA ILE A 78 -14.23 6.17 6.53
C ILE A 78 -14.86 5.24 7.56
N TYR A 79 -15.63 4.26 7.08
CA TYR A 79 -16.38 3.27 7.85
C TYR A 79 -15.86 1.87 7.53
N PRO A 80 -14.96 1.27 8.34
CA PRO A 80 -14.51 -0.10 8.15
C PRO A 80 -15.68 -1.11 8.13
N VAL A 81 -15.57 -2.15 7.29
CA VAL A 81 -16.59 -3.22 7.20
C VAL A 81 -15.97 -4.61 7.30
N SER A 82 -14.99 -4.93 6.45
CA SER A 82 -14.30 -6.23 6.47
C SER A 82 -12.76 -6.13 6.39
N LEU A 83 -12.21 -4.96 6.08
CA LEU A 83 -10.77 -4.74 5.96
C LEU A 83 -10.05 -4.85 7.31
N LYS A 84 -9.29 -5.93 7.50
CA LYS A 84 -8.51 -6.19 8.73
C LYS A 84 -7.10 -5.64 8.64
N THR A 85 -6.99 -4.32 8.70
CA THR A 85 -5.72 -3.57 8.61
C THR A 85 -5.39 -2.81 9.89
N SER A 86 -4.10 -2.53 10.08
CA SER A 86 -3.61 -1.56 11.07
C SER A 86 -3.23 -0.22 10.45
N SER A 87 -3.13 -0.11 9.12
CA SER A 87 -2.94 1.16 8.41
C SER A 87 -4.27 1.86 8.19
N PHE A 88 -4.35 3.16 8.48
CA PHE A 88 -5.46 3.99 8.00
C PHE A 88 -5.37 4.10 6.47
N MET A 89 -6.52 4.13 5.80
CA MET A 89 -6.62 4.40 4.36
C MET A 89 -6.80 5.91 4.21
N VAL A 90 -5.88 6.62 3.55
CA VAL A 90 -5.85 8.09 3.59
C VAL A 90 -5.51 8.73 2.23
N PRO A 91 -6.00 9.95 1.92
CA PRO A 91 -5.56 10.71 0.75
C PRO A 91 -4.08 11.14 0.83
N MET A 92 -3.50 11.56 -0.29
CA MET A 92 -2.07 11.90 -0.38
C MET A 92 -1.63 12.88 0.71
N TYR A 93 -2.24 14.08 0.76
CA TYR A 93 -1.85 15.19 1.62
C TYR A 93 -2.66 15.25 2.92
N THR A 94 -2.65 14.14 3.66
CA THR A 94 -3.33 14.05 4.95
C THR A 94 -2.72 15.01 5.98
N ASN A 95 -3.55 15.94 6.46
CA ASN A 95 -3.24 16.95 7.46
C ASN A 95 -3.49 16.46 8.89
N ASN A 96 -4.55 15.66 9.10
CA ASN A 96 -4.92 15.11 10.41
C ASN A 96 -5.85 13.89 10.24
N ILE A 97 -5.96 13.08 11.28
CA ILE A 97 -6.95 11.99 11.40
C ILE A 97 -7.66 12.16 12.74
N ASN A 98 -8.98 12.08 12.78
CA ASN A 98 -9.77 12.22 14.01
C ASN A 98 -10.45 10.91 14.43
N ASN A 99 -11.05 10.91 15.64
CA ASN A 99 -11.82 9.82 16.22
C ASN A 99 -11.04 8.51 16.51
N TYR A 100 -9.75 8.62 16.85
CA TYR A 100 -8.89 7.49 17.24
C TYR A 100 -8.58 7.46 18.76
N GLU A 101 -8.54 6.26 19.36
CA GLU A 101 -8.57 6.07 20.83
C GLU A 101 -7.21 5.81 21.51
N GLU A 102 -6.17 5.44 20.75
CA GLU A 102 -4.81 5.19 21.30
C GLU A 102 -3.77 6.11 20.63
N ASP A 103 -2.48 5.82 20.77
CA ASP A 103 -1.44 6.53 20.01
C ASP A 103 -1.35 5.98 18.57
N ILE A 104 -1.39 6.87 17.57
CA ILE A 104 -1.03 6.54 16.19
C ILE A 104 0.49 6.39 16.05
N ILE A 105 0.89 5.73 14.97
CA ILE A 105 2.27 5.55 14.50
C ILE A 105 2.37 6.16 13.10
N VAL A 106 3.41 6.96 12.85
CA VAL A 106 3.57 7.69 11.58
C VAL A 106 4.95 7.46 10.97
N GLY A 107 4.98 7.15 9.67
CA GLY A 107 6.17 7.22 8.83
C GLY A 107 6.28 8.60 8.18
N GLU A 108 7.07 9.50 8.77
CA GLU A 108 7.14 10.92 8.39
C GLU A 108 7.53 11.15 6.92
N ASP A 109 8.35 10.27 6.35
CA ASP A 109 8.83 10.37 4.97
C ASP A 109 7.79 9.94 3.92
N ARG A 110 6.63 9.41 4.33
CA ARG A 110 5.67 8.67 3.47
C ARG A 110 4.19 8.99 3.71
N ALA A 111 3.83 9.55 4.87
CA ALA A 111 2.45 9.69 5.33
C ALA A 111 1.67 8.35 5.40
N ILE A 112 2.34 7.31 5.91
CA ILE A 112 1.64 6.13 6.41
C ILE A 112 1.25 6.41 7.86
N PHE A 113 -0.05 6.32 8.15
CA PHE A 113 -0.60 6.38 9.50
C PHE A 113 -1.06 4.99 9.90
N MET A 114 -0.68 4.53 11.09
CA MET A 114 -0.97 3.18 11.57
C MET A 114 -1.45 3.21 13.01
N TRP A 115 -2.48 2.45 13.32
CA TRP A 115 -2.90 2.15 14.69
C TRP A 115 -2.10 0.93 15.21
N LYS A 116 -2.19 0.65 16.52
CA LYS A 116 -1.50 -0.46 17.20
C LYS A 116 -2.33 -1.76 17.19
N SER A 117 -3.60 -1.63 16.84
CA SER A 117 -4.64 -2.66 16.71
C SER A 117 -5.14 -2.72 15.27
N ILE A 118 -6.23 -3.48 15.03
CA ILE A 118 -6.97 -3.42 13.77
C ILE A 118 -7.95 -2.24 13.85
N ILE A 119 -8.11 -1.49 12.75
CA ILE A 119 -9.04 -0.36 12.67
C ILE A 119 -10.46 -0.89 12.42
N GLU A 120 -11.24 -1.04 13.49
CA GLU A 120 -12.62 -1.55 13.46
C GLU A 120 -13.69 -0.44 13.64
N LYS A 121 -13.27 0.80 13.92
CA LYS A 121 -14.15 1.97 14.16
C LYS A 121 -14.04 2.98 13.01
N GLU A 122 -15.09 3.78 12.85
CA GLU A 122 -15.08 4.91 11.91
C GLU A 122 -14.08 5.99 12.33
N TYR A 123 -13.50 6.67 11.34
CA TYR A 123 -12.56 7.78 11.52
C TYR A 123 -12.78 8.84 10.44
N THR A 124 -12.44 10.10 10.74
CA THR A 124 -12.37 11.14 9.70
C THR A 124 -10.91 11.44 9.36
N VAL A 125 -10.68 11.86 8.12
CA VAL A 125 -9.36 12.26 7.62
C VAL A 125 -9.50 13.67 7.05
N GLU A 126 -8.75 14.61 7.62
CA GLU A 126 -8.61 15.97 7.10
C GLU A 126 -7.38 16.02 6.19
N PHE A 127 -7.50 16.56 4.99
CA PHE A 127 -6.44 16.56 3.98
C PHE A 127 -6.58 17.72 3.01
N TYR A 128 -5.51 18.02 2.28
CA TYR A 128 -5.55 19.01 1.21
C TYR A 128 -5.83 18.32 -0.14
N ASP A 129 -6.94 18.68 -0.77
CA ASP A 129 -7.30 18.28 -2.14
C ASP A 129 -6.58 19.21 -3.12
N VAL A 130 -5.36 18.82 -3.50
CA VAL A 130 -4.51 19.55 -4.44
C VAL A 130 -4.06 18.58 -5.51
N ASP A 131 -4.41 18.89 -6.76
CA ASP A 131 -3.98 18.10 -7.89
C ASP A 131 -2.63 18.60 -8.43
N TYR A 132 -1.80 17.65 -8.85
CA TYR A 132 -0.46 17.86 -9.39
C TYR A 132 -0.14 16.90 -10.56
N SER A 133 -1.09 16.08 -11.04
CA SER A 133 -0.87 15.26 -12.25
C SER A 133 -0.55 16.13 -13.46
N ASP A 134 -1.36 17.17 -13.66
CA ASP A 134 -1.39 18.01 -14.86
C ASP A 134 -0.42 19.21 -14.76
N GLN A 135 0.57 19.16 -13.87
CA GLN A 135 1.56 20.23 -13.65
C GLN A 135 2.95 19.85 -14.18
N GLY A 136 3.05 18.81 -15.02
CA GLY A 136 4.30 18.25 -15.52
C GLY A 136 5.10 19.18 -16.44
N GLU A 137 4.44 19.85 -17.38
CA GLU A 137 5.10 20.49 -18.53
C GLU A 137 6.03 21.67 -18.16
N ASP A 138 5.53 22.66 -17.43
CA ASP A 138 5.97 24.05 -17.64
C ASP A 138 6.83 24.68 -16.50
N SER A 139 7.18 23.95 -15.43
CA SER A 139 7.93 24.55 -14.30
C SER A 139 8.93 23.67 -13.52
N TYR A 140 9.14 22.41 -13.91
CA TYR A 140 9.98 21.46 -13.16
C TYR A 140 11.25 21.05 -13.91
N GLY A 141 12.25 21.93 -13.82
CA GLY A 141 13.57 21.77 -14.41
C GLY A 141 14.45 20.73 -13.70
N VAL A 142 15.44 20.22 -14.44
CA VAL A 142 16.36 19.11 -14.10
C VAL A 142 16.72 19.03 -12.60
N TYR A 143 16.16 18.03 -11.92
CA TYR A 143 16.36 17.80 -10.49
C TYR A 143 17.74 17.24 -10.14
N HIS A 144 18.75 18.12 -10.15
CA HIS A 144 20.01 17.91 -9.43
C HIS A 144 19.79 18.03 -7.90
N LEU A 145 19.01 17.11 -7.34
CA LEU A 145 18.69 17.04 -5.92
C LEU A 145 19.94 16.66 -5.11
N GLN A 146 20.69 17.69 -4.69
CA GLN A 146 21.69 17.59 -3.62
C GLN A 146 21.05 17.32 -2.23
N ASN A 147 19.72 17.21 -2.16
CA ASN A 147 18.96 16.84 -0.98
C ASN A 147 18.98 15.31 -0.80
N GLU A 148 20.02 14.80 -0.14
CA GLU A 148 20.29 13.35 0.05
C GLU A 148 19.12 12.56 0.67
N ASN A 149 18.17 13.24 1.32
CA ASN A 149 16.96 12.65 1.90
C ASN A 149 16.11 11.85 0.88
N TYR A 150 16.19 12.16 -0.42
CA TYR A 150 15.47 11.42 -1.46
C TYR A 150 16.27 10.30 -2.12
N ASN A 151 17.56 10.10 -1.80
CA ASN A 151 18.39 9.08 -2.46
C ASN A 151 17.82 7.65 -2.30
N LYS A 152 17.12 7.36 -1.19
CA LYS A 152 16.36 6.11 -0.99
C LYS A 152 15.24 5.89 -2.00
N TYR A 153 14.66 6.96 -2.53
CA TYR A 153 13.63 6.94 -3.57
C TYR A 153 14.20 6.89 -4.99
N LEU A 154 15.53 6.87 -5.14
CA LEU A 154 16.27 6.54 -6.37
C LEU A 154 16.91 5.13 -6.30
N GLN A 155 16.66 4.37 -5.23
CA GLN A 155 17.33 3.08 -5.01
C GLN A 155 16.94 2.03 -6.07
N LEU A 156 17.95 1.44 -6.71
CA LEU A 156 17.83 0.26 -7.57
C LEU A 156 18.67 -0.88 -6.98
N PRO A 157 18.23 -2.16 -7.06
CA PRO A 157 19.03 -3.31 -6.68
C PRO A 157 19.98 -3.70 -7.83
N PRO A 158 21.13 -4.37 -7.56
CA PRO A 158 22.05 -4.86 -8.60
C PRO A 158 21.48 -5.91 -9.57
N GLY A 159 20.20 -6.29 -9.44
CA GLY A 159 19.52 -7.22 -10.34
C GLY A 159 18.76 -6.53 -11.49
N VAL A 160 18.60 -5.21 -11.45
CA VAL A 160 18.02 -4.45 -12.58
C VAL A 160 18.93 -4.60 -13.80
N THR A 161 18.36 -5.03 -14.91
CA THR A 161 19.13 -5.43 -16.10
C THR A 161 19.51 -4.25 -16.98
N GLU A 162 20.62 -4.42 -17.71
CA GLU A 162 21.08 -3.46 -18.72
C GLU A 162 19.98 -3.12 -19.73
N ARG A 163 19.26 -4.14 -20.27
CA ARG A 163 18.11 -3.91 -21.17
C ARG A 163 16.96 -3.09 -20.57
N THR A 164 16.73 -3.18 -19.25
CA THR A 164 15.73 -2.34 -18.56
C THR A 164 16.22 -0.89 -18.48
N VAL A 165 17.51 -0.68 -18.26
CA VAL A 165 18.15 0.65 -18.21
C VAL A 165 18.20 1.30 -19.58
N ASP A 166 18.61 0.55 -20.60
CA ASP A 166 18.67 0.99 -22.00
C ASP A 166 17.30 1.43 -22.50
N LEU A 167 16.25 0.61 -22.29
CA LEU A 167 14.87 0.95 -22.67
C LEU A 167 14.43 2.30 -22.09
N VAL A 168 14.69 2.55 -20.81
CA VAL A 168 14.31 3.82 -20.17
C VAL A 168 15.08 4.99 -20.78
N TYR A 169 16.40 4.85 -20.98
CA TYR A 169 17.18 5.90 -21.62
C TYR A 169 16.73 6.15 -23.07
N ASP A 170 16.41 5.12 -23.84
CA ASP A 170 15.93 5.24 -25.21
C ASP A 170 14.54 5.89 -25.30
N LEU A 171 13.68 5.69 -24.30
CA LEU A 171 12.39 6.40 -24.18
C LEU A 171 12.60 7.88 -23.86
N VAL A 172 13.48 8.23 -22.92
CA VAL A 172 13.61 9.60 -22.39
C VAL A 172 14.76 10.43 -22.96
N LYS A 173 15.49 9.93 -23.96
CA LYS A 173 16.68 10.61 -24.55
C LYS A 173 16.40 12.02 -25.09
N ASP A 174 15.20 12.24 -25.63
CA ASP A 174 14.78 13.50 -26.24
C ASP A 174 13.97 14.37 -25.26
N ALA A 175 13.69 13.88 -24.05
CA ALA A 175 12.90 14.58 -23.03
C ALA A 175 13.74 15.58 -22.22
N THR A 176 13.26 16.81 -22.13
CA THR A 176 13.95 17.98 -21.57
C THR A 176 13.52 18.31 -20.13
N THR A 177 12.27 18.06 -19.77
CA THR A 177 11.69 18.31 -18.43
C THR A 177 11.51 17.01 -17.64
N THR A 178 11.17 17.10 -16.35
CA THR A 178 10.75 15.92 -15.58
C THR A 178 9.33 15.46 -15.95
N GLY A 179 8.44 16.36 -16.37
CA GLY A 179 7.07 16.02 -16.80
C GLY A 179 7.04 15.15 -18.05
N GLU A 180 7.78 15.54 -19.10
CA GLU A 180 7.89 14.77 -20.35
C GLU A 180 8.35 13.33 -20.07
N LYS A 181 9.26 13.12 -19.11
CA LYS A 181 9.73 11.79 -18.71
C LYS A 181 8.69 10.99 -17.93
N VAL A 182 7.90 11.66 -17.09
CA VAL A 182 6.80 11.06 -16.33
C VAL A 182 5.75 10.51 -17.29
N GLU A 183 5.35 11.33 -18.27
CA GLU A 183 4.33 11.02 -19.27
C GLU A 183 4.79 9.95 -20.24
N ILE A 184 5.96 10.12 -20.90
CA ILE A 184 6.51 9.13 -21.85
C ILE A 184 6.61 7.72 -21.23
N ILE A 185 7.06 7.61 -19.97
CA ILE A 185 7.20 6.30 -19.30
C ILE A 185 5.84 5.76 -18.84
N ARG A 186 4.92 6.62 -18.36
CA ARG A 186 3.55 6.23 -17.97
C ARG A 186 2.79 5.67 -19.17
N ASP A 187 2.83 6.40 -20.28
CA ASP A 187 2.05 6.12 -21.48
C ASP A 187 2.66 4.95 -22.28
N TYR A 188 3.99 4.83 -22.29
CA TYR A 188 4.64 3.61 -22.79
C TYR A 188 4.14 2.35 -22.05
N LEU A 189 3.93 2.42 -20.74
CA LEU A 189 3.40 1.28 -19.98
C LEU A 189 1.92 1.03 -20.23
N SER A 190 1.06 2.04 -20.33
CA SER A 190 -0.37 1.83 -20.66
C SER A 190 -0.59 1.25 -22.05
N ASP A 191 0.23 1.68 -23.03
CA ASP A 191 -0.05 1.44 -24.44
C ASP A 191 0.55 0.12 -24.96
N ASN A 192 1.55 -0.44 -24.27
CA ASN A 192 2.31 -1.61 -24.72
C ASN A 192 2.08 -2.89 -23.88
N TYR A 193 1.38 -2.81 -22.74
CA TYR A 193 1.26 -3.91 -21.79
C TYR A 193 -0.21 -4.22 -21.45
N THR A 194 -0.55 -5.51 -21.36
CA THR A 194 -1.93 -5.96 -21.19
C THR A 194 -2.30 -6.10 -19.71
N TYR A 195 -3.44 -5.54 -19.29
CA TYR A 195 -3.95 -5.80 -17.94
C TYR A 195 -4.50 -7.24 -17.81
N THR A 196 -4.10 -7.96 -16.76
CA THR A 196 -4.71 -9.25 -16.40
C THR A 196 -4.43 -9.66 -14.95
N LEU A 197 -5.39 -10.33 -14.32
CA LEU A 197 -5.20 -11.00 -13.03
C LEU A 197 -4.50 -12.36 -13.16
N ASP A 198 -4.41 -12.93 -14.38
CA ASP A 198 -3.72 -14.19 -14.68
C ASP A 198 -2.27 -13.93 -15.14
N ALA A 199 -1.48 -13.28 -14.29
CA ALA A 199 -0.07 -12.99 -14.52
C ALA A 199 0.82 -14.20 -14.23
N SER A 200 1.93 -14.38 -14.95
CA SER A 200 2.81 -15.53 -14.71
C SER A 200 3.57 -15.41 -13.37
N VAL A 201 3.91 -16.56 -12.78
CA VAL A 201 4.79 -16.60 -11.59
C VAL A 201 6.22 -16.26 -12.02
N LEU A 202 6.84 -15.28 -11.36
CA LEU A 202 8.21 -14.85 -11.61
C LEU A 202 9.19 -16.06 -11.52
N PRO A 203 9.96 -16.37 -12.59
CA PRO A 203 10.95 -17.44 -12.56
C PRO A 203 12.08 -17.16 -11.56
N GLU A 204 12.61 -18.20 -10.93
CA GLU A 204 13.69 -18.08 -9.96
C GLU A 204 14.93 -17.39 -10.56
N GLY A 205 15.46 -16.39 -9.86
CA GLY A 205 16.66 -15.65 -10.26
C GLY A 205 16.44 -14.52 -11.27
N LYS A 206 15.22 -14.26 -11.74
CA LYS A 206 14.90 -13.10 -12.59
C LYS A 206 14.53 -11.84 -11.80
N ASP A 207 14.77 -10.68 -12.41
CA ASP A 207 14.16 -9.42 -11.96
C ASP A 207 12.72 -9.33 -12.46
N PHE A 208 11.82 -8.86 -11.61
CA PHE A 208 10.38 -8.79 -11.85
C PHE A 208 9.99 -7.76 -12.92
N VAL A 209 10.69 -6.63 -12.97
CA VAL A 209 10.46 -5.60 -13.99
C VAL A 209 11.01 -6.07 -15.33
N ASP A 210 12.21 -6.64 -15.34
CA ASP A 210 12.80 -7.25 -16.55
C ASP A 210 11.90 -8.35 -17.16
N TYR A 211 11.34 -9.22 -16.31
CA TYR A 211 10.45 -10.29 -16.76
C TYR A 211 9.12 -9.76 -17.32
N PHE A 212 8.49 -8.79 -16.65
CA PHE A 212 7.27 -8.15 -17.13
C PHE A 212 7.50 -7.35 -18.43
N LEU A 213 8.58 -6.56 -18.51
CA LEU A 213 8.83 -5.70 -19.66
C LEU A 213 9.17 -6.46 -20.95
N PHE A 214 9.83 -7.62 -20.85
CA PHE A 214 10.45 -8.29 -22.00
C PHE A 214 10.09 -9.76 -22.23
N GLU A 215 9.34 -10.42 -21.33
CA GLU A 215 9.05 -11.86 -21.44
C GLU A 215 7.59 -12.24 -21.17
N ASP A 216 6.91 -11.60 -20.22
CA ASP A 216 5.47 -11.75 -20.00
C ASP A 216 4.82 -10.36 -19.90
N PRO A 217 4.51 -9.71 -21.05
CA PRO A 217 4.01 -8.32 -21.12
C PRO A 217 2.53 -8.19 -20.74
N LYS A 218 2.14 -8.87 -19.66
CA LYS A 218 0.80 -8.88 -19.09
C LYS A 218 0.89 -8.88 -17.56
N GLY A 219 -0.04 -8.20 -16.89
CA GLY A 219 -0.10 -8.21 -15.43
C GLY A 219 -1.18 -7.31 -14.87
N TYR A 220 -1.32 -7.28 -13.55
CA TYR A 220 -2.22 -6.35 -12.86
C TYR A 220 -1.43 -5.19 -12.25
N CYS A 221 -2.10 -4.23 -11.60
CA CYS A 221 -1.55 -2.97 -11.10
C CYS A 221 -0.19 -3.05 -10.36
N VAL A 222 0.11 -4.15 -9.66
CA VAL A 222 1.42 -4.38 -9.01
C VAL A 222 2.57 -4.48 -10.01
N HIS A 223 2.35 -5.05 -11.20
CA HIS A 223 3.35 -5.15 -12.27
C HIS A 223 3.66 -3.75 -12.82
N PHE A 224 2.61 -3.09 -13.31
CA PHE A 224 2.63 -1.73 -13.83
C PHE A 224 3.25 -0.73 -12.85
N ALA A 225 2.75 -0.63 -11.61
CA ALA A 225 3.29 0.29 -10.61
C ALA A 225 4.74 -0.04 -10.18
N THR A 226 5.15 -1.31 -10.21
CA THR A 226 6.55 -1.67 -9.93
C THR A 226 7.47 -1.26 -11.09
N ALA A 227 7.07 -1.56 -12.33
CA ALA A 227 7.79 -1.14 -13.53
C ALA A 227 7.89 0.39 -13.60
N LEU A 228 6.77 1.11 -13.46
CA LEU A 228 6.72 2.57 -13.45
C LEU A 228 7.63 3.18 -12.37
N THR A 229 7.62 2.64 -11.13
CA THR A 229 8.52 3.12 -10.06
C THR A 229 9.99 2.89 -10.42
N VAL A 230 10.34 1.73 -10.99
CA VAL A 230 11.74 1.40 -11.36
C VAL A 230 12.21 2.21 -12.56
N MET A 231 11.36 2.39 -13.57
CA MET A 231 11.67 3.19 -14.76
C MET A 231 11.84 4.68 -14.41
N TYR A 232 10.99 5.24 -13.56
CA TYR A 232 11.18 6.59 -13.00
C TYR A 232 12.53 6.74 -12.28
N ARG A 233 12.92 5.74 -11.45
CA ARG A 233 14.21 5.76 -10.75
C ARG A 233 15.41 5.72 -11.70
N ILE A 234 15.34 4.93 -12.77
CA ILE A 234 16.36 4.89 -13.82
C ILE A 234 16.44 6.24 -14.55
N ALA A 235 15.29 6.87 -14.83
CA ALA A 235 15.20 8.20 -15.45
C ALA A 235 15.67 9.36 -14.54
N GLY A 236 16.08 9.06 -13.30
CA GLY A 236 16.56 10.04 -12.31
C GLY A 236 15.46 10.69 -11.45
N ILE A 237 14.24 10.15 -11.47
CA ILE A 237 13.05 10.70 -10.81
C ILE A 237 12.83 9.98 -9.47
N PRO A 238 12.87 10.66 -8.31
CA PRO A 238 12.62 10.03 -7.02
C PRO A 238 11.16 9.54 -6.92
N ALA A 239 10.98 8.23 -6.82
CA ALA A 239 9.67 7.58 -6.87
C ALA A 239 9.49 6.54 -5.77
N ARG A 240 8.26 6.33 -5.31
CA ARG A 240 7.90 5.33 -4.29
C ARG A 240 6.64 4.56 -4.68
N TYR A 241 6.68 3.26 -4.43
CA TYR A 241 5.57 2.34 -4.72
C TYR A 241 4.55 2.39 -3.59
N VAL A 242 3.26 2.47 -3.94
CA VAL A 242 2.15 2.67 -3.00
C VAL A 242 1.09 1.58 -3.20
N GLU A 243 0.49 1.13 -2.09
CA GLU A 243 -0.68 0.24 -2.08
C GLU A 243 -1.81 0.86 -1.25
N GLY A 244 -3.04 0.62 -1.69
CA GLY A 244 -4.25 1.11 -1.05
C GLY A 244 -5.49 0.78 -1.88
N TYR A 245 -6.40 1.73 -1.99
CA TYR A 245 -7.62 1.61 -2.79
C TYR A 245 -7.80 2.84 -3.67
N LYS A 246 -8.26 2.64 -4.90
CA LYS A 246 -8.66 3.70 -5.84
C LYS A 246 -10.20 3.70 -5.87
N MET A 247 -10.83 4.73 -5.28
CA MET A 247 -12.29 4.84 -5.31
C MET A 247 -12.78 5.04 -6.74
N ASN A 248 -13.99 4.58 -7.06
CA ASN A 248 -14.62 4.78 -8.36
C ASN A 248 -16.02 5.39 -8.19
N ASP A 249 -16.34 6.41 -8.99
CA ASP A 249 -17.61 7.15 -8.85
C ASP A 249 -18.86 6.34 -9.22
N ALA A 250 -18.72 5.22 -9.96
CA ALA A 250 -19.84 4.29 -10.19
C ALA A 250 -20.30 3.57 -8.91
N SER A 251 -19.50 3.57 -7.82
CA SER A 251 -19.90 2.99 -6.52
C SER A 251 -20.57 4.00 -5.57
N MET A 252 -20.67 5.27 -5.97
CA MET A 252 -21.24 6.35 -5.18
C MET A 252 -22.76 6.28 -5.10
N LYS A 253 -23.30 6.34 -3.88
CA LYS A 253 -24.73 6.59 -3.65
C LYS A 253 -24.91 7.60 -2.52
N GLU A 254 -25.61 8.71 -2.79
CA GLU A 254 -25.98 9.72 -1.78
C GLU A 254 -24.75 10.27 -1.00
N GLY A 255 -23.61 10.45 -1.69
CA GLY A 255 -22.34 10.89 -1.08
C GLY A 255 -21.61 9.81 -0.28
N LEU A 256 -22.04 8.55 -0.37
CA LEU A 256 -21.43 7.39 0.28
C LEU A 256 -20.96 6.38 -0.78
N TYR A 257 -19.65 6.17 -0.84
CA TYR A 257 -18.98 5.24 -1.73
C TYR A 257 -18.87 3.86 -1.05
N ASN A 258 -19.09 2.79 -1.81
CA ASN A 258 -18.73 1.44 -1.40
C ASN A 258 -17.33 1.13 -1.95
N VAL A 259 -16.38 0.78 -1.09
CA VAL A 259 -15.01 0.45 -1.50
C VAL A 259 -14.79 -1.05 -1.30
N THR A 260 -14.60 -1.76 -2.40
CA THR A 260 -14.58 -3.23 -2.47
C THR A 260 -13.17 -3.75 -2.80
N ASN A 261 -12.90 -5.00 -2.47
CA ASN A 261 -11.56 -5.61 -2.60
C ASN A 261 -11.00 -5.65 -4.05
N ASP A 262 -11.85 -5.52 -5.07
CA ASP A 262 -11.52 -5.36 -6.50
C ASP A 262 -11.14 -3.92 -6.91
N THR A 263 -11.37 -2.94 -6.02
CA THR A 263 -10.86 -1.56 -6.10
C THR A 263 -9.53 -1.37 -5.34
N ALA A 264 -8.97 -2.45 -4.76
CA ALA A 264 -7.64 -2.44 -4.18
C ALA A 264 -6.59 -2.25 -5.29
N HIS A 265 -5.63 -1.35 -5.08
CA HIS A 265 -4.76 -0.85 -6.14
C HIS A 265 -3.32 -0.64 -5.70
N ALA A 266 -2.42 -0.64 -6.68
CA ALA A 266 -1.03 -0.21 -6.52
C ALA A 266 -0.71 0.86 -7.57
N TRP A 267 0.00 1.90 -7.16
CA TRP A 267 0.38 3.05 -8.00
C TRP A 267 1.73 3.63 -7.55
N VAL A 268 2.17 4.69 -8.23
CA VAL A 268 3.43 5.37 -7.93
C VAL A 268 3.14 6.77 -7.38
N GLU A 269 3.84 7.14 -6.30
CA GLU A 269 3.99 8.55 -5.95
C GLU A 269 5.41 8.99 -6.39
N TYR A 270 5.52 10.05 -7.19
CA TYR A 270 6.80 10.61 -7.64
C TYR A 270 7.00 12.04 -7.11
N LEU A 271 8.25 12.43 -6.88
CA LEU A 271 8.59 13.75 -6.33
C LEU A 271 8.54 14.81 -7.45
N VAL A 272 7.64 15.78 -7.31
CA VAL A 272 7.46 16.91 -8.26
C VAL A 272 8.40 18.06 -7.92
N ARG A 273 8.56 18.35 -6.63
CA ARG A 273 9.52 19.32 -6.06
C ARG A 273 9.75 18.98 -4.58
N ASP A 274 10.63 19.70 -3.88
CA ASP A 274 10.87 19.46 -2.44
C ASP A 274 9.56 19.30 -1.64
N ASN A 275 9.42 18.15 -0.99
CA ASN A 275 8.24 17.66 -0.23
C ASN A 275 6.90 17.54 -0.97
N ILE A 276 6.79 17.88 -2.25
CA ILE A 276 5.57 17.75 -3.06
C ILE A 276 5.67 16.51 -3.95
N TRP A 277 4.64 15.68 -3.91
CA TRP A 277 4.53 14.42 -4.63
C TRP A 277 3.30 14.48 -5.54
N ALA A 278 3.31 13.76 -6.66
CA ALA A 278 2.12 13.53 -7.47
C ALA A 278 1.88 12.03 -7.64
N ILE A 279 0.62 11.67 -7.91
CA ILE A 279 0.24 10.30 -8.25
C ILE A 279 0.54 10.10 -9.73
N SER A 280 1.20 9.00 -10.06
CA SER A 280 1.23 8.46 -11.41
C SER A 280 0.70 7.04 -11.38
N ASP A 281 -0.26 6.78 -12.26
CA ASP A 281 -0.91 5.49 -12.44
C ASP A 281 -0.91 5.17 -13.95
N CYS A 282 -0.75 3.89 -14.28
CA CYS A 282 -0.75 3.37 -15.65
C CYS A 282 -1.53 2.05 -15.75
N ALA A 283 -2.35 1.72 -14.73
CA ALA A 283 -3.17 0.51 -14.73
C ALA A 283 -4.60 0.79 -14.20
N PRO A 284 -5.63 0.13 -14.77
CA PRO A 284 -6.94 0.09 -14.12
C PRO A 284 -6.89 -0.71 -12.81
N THR A 285 -7.87 -0.47 -11.95
CA THR A 285 -8.28 -1.47 -10.94
C THR A 285 -8.98 -2.65 -11.61
N ALA A 286 -9.10 -3.77 -10.90
CA ALA A 286 -9.88 -4.90 -11.40
C ALA A 286 -11.37 -4.54 -11.56
N PHE A 287 -11.90 -3.62 -10.76
CA PHE A 287 -13.24 -3.05 -10.96
C PHE A 287 -13.35 -2.31 -12.30
N GLU A 288 -12.43 -1.38 -12.58
CA GLU A 288 -12.42 -0.60 -13.83
C GLU A 288 -12.23 -1.49 -15.07
N GLU A 289 -11.36 -2.50 -15.01
CA GLU A 289 -11.16 -3.46 -16.10
C GLU A 289 -12.40 -4.35 -16.32
N ASN A 290 -13.04 -4.83 -15.25
CA ASN A 290 -14.28 -5.61 -15.38
C ASN A 290 -15.41 -4.76 -16.00
N LEU A 291 -15.52 -3.48 -15.65
CA LEU A 291 -16.48 -2.56 -16.24
C LEU A 291 -16.22 -2.37 -17.74
N ARG A 292 -14.97 -2.12 -18.13
CA ARG A 292 -14.52 -2.02 -19.53
C ARG A 292 -14.88 -3.28 -20.33
N LEU A 293 -14.54 -4.46 -19.79
CA LEU A 293 -14.85 -5.77 -20.39
C LEU A 293 -16.34 -6.14 -20.37
N GLU A 294 -17.18 -5.42 -19.61
CA GLU A 294 -18.64 -5.52 -19.67
C GLU A 294 -19.24 -4.56 -20.70
N GLU A 295 -18.62 -3.41 -20.93
CA GLU A 295 -19.03 -2.43 -21.94
C GLU A 295 -18.70 -2.93 -23.35
N GLU A 296 -17.49 -3.45 -23.57
CA GLU A 296 -17.08 -4.09 -24.84
C GLU A 296 -18.03 -5.23 -25.24
N LYS A 297 -18.46 -6.07 -24.28
CA LYS A 297 -19.42 -7.15 -24.55
C LYS A 297 -20.80 -6.65 -24.95
N LYS A 298 -21.28 -5.54 -24.39
CA LYS A 298 -22.56 -4.93 -24.80
C LYS A 298 -22.46 -4.41 -26.24
N GLU A 299 -21.34 -3.80 -26.61
CA GLU A 299 -21.08 -3.39 -28.00
C GLU A 299 -20.90 -4.57 -28.97
N GLU A 300 -20.48 -5.75 -28.52
CA GLU A 300 -20.47 -6.98 -29.32
C GLU A 300 -21.85 -7.66 -29.41
N GLU A 301 -22.62 -7.72 -28.32
CA GLU A 301 -23.97 -8.31 -28.29
C GLU A 301 -24.99 -7.49 -29.09
N GLU A 302 -24.79 -6.19 -29.27
CA GLU A 302 -25.57 -5.37 -30.21
C GLU A 302 -25.25 -5.65 -31.70
N LYS A 303 -24.25 -6.49 -32.00
CA LYS A 303 -23.98 -7.02 -33.36
C LYS A 303 -24.66 -8.40 -33.53
N PRO A 304 -25.44 -8.63 -34.60
CA PRO A 304 -26.37 -9.78 -34.64
C PRO A 304 -25.73 -11.12 -35.05
N SER A 305 -25.44 -12.03 -34.11
CA SER A 305 -25.39 -13.49 -34.38
C SER A 305 -25.34 -14.44 -33.14
N ALA A 306 -26.44 -15.17 -32.92
CA ALA A 306 -26.53 -16.57 -32.44
C ALA A 306 -26.03 -17.01 -31.03
N GLU A 307 -26.76 -17.99 -30.47
CA GLU A 307 -26.75 -18.41 -29.05
C GLU A 307 -25.53 -19.28 -28.59
N PRO A 308 -25.15 -19.21 -27.30
CA PRO A 308 -24.12 -20.07 -26.69
C PRO A 308 -24.69 -21.42 -26.15
N LYS A 309 -23.80 -22.28 -25.62
CA LYS A 309 -24.16 -23.53 -24.91
C LYS A 309 -23.60 -23.58 -23.49
N GLU A 310 -24.39 -24.13 -22.56
CA GLU A 310 -24.04 -24.36 -21.15
C GLU A 310 -23.08 -25.55 -20.95
N GLU A 311 -22.34 -25.55 -19.84
CA GLU A 311 -21.81 -26.77 -19.22
C GLU A 311 -21.93 -26.70 -17.68
N LYS A 312 -22.01 -27.85 -16.99
CA LYS A 312 -22.52 -27.96 -15.60
C LYS A 312 -21.45 -28.28 -14.55
N LYS A 313 -21.70 -27.82 -13.31
CA LYS A 313 -20.99 -28.25 -12.09
C LYS A 313 -21.63 -29.50 -11.47
N GLU A 314 -20.83 -30.28 -10.74
CA GLU A 314 -21.31 -31.16 -9.65
C GLU A 314 -20.41 -31.02 -8.40
N GLU A 315 -20.96 -31.44 -7.25
CA GLU A 315 -20.42 -31.30 -5.88
C GLU A 315 -20.80 -32.55 -5.07
N LYS A 316 -20.03 -32.91 -4.01
CA LYS A 316 -20.39 -33.95 -3.01
C LYS A 316 -19.58 -33.84 -1.71
N GLU A 317 -20.19 -34.24 -0.59
CA GLU A 317 -19.65 -34.15 0.78
C GLU A 317 -19.26 -35.51 1.42
N SER A 318 -18.53 -35.46 2.56
CA SER A 318 -18.67 -36.19 3.87
C SER A 318 -19.36 -37.58 3.98
N PRO A 319 -19.09 -38.45 5.01
CA PRO A 319 -18.99 -38.06 6.44
C PRO A 319 -18.23 -38.94 7.50
N SER A 320 -18.02 -38.38 8.71
CA SER A 320 -17.93 -39.08 10.04
C SER A 320 -16.68 -39.97 10.33
N THR A 321 -16.25 -40.36 11.55
CA THR A 321 -16.44 -39.99 12.99
C THR A 321 -15.17 -40.50 13.79
N SER A 322 -14.99 -40.63 15.12
CA SER A 322 -15.84 -40.77 16.33
C SER A 322 -15.12 -40.35 17.65
N LYS A 323 -15.32 -41.06 18.78
CA LYS A 323 -14.97 -40.66 20.18
C LYS A 323 -13.91 -41.53 20.91
N GLY A 324 -13.27 -40.96 21.94
CA GLY A 324 -12.53 -41.62 23.04
C GLY A 324 -12.58 -40.74 24.32
N ASN A 325 -12.36 -41.26 25.54
CA ASN A 325 -12.80 -40.56 26.78
C ASN A 325 -11.98 -40.82 28.09
N ASN A 326 -12.13 -39.92 29.07
CA ASN A 326 -11.81 -39.97 30.54
C ASN A 326 -10.36 -39.84 31.09
N ASN A 327 -10.15 -38.81 31.94
CA ASN A 327 -9.67 -38.75 33.36
C ASN A 327 -8.74 -39.86 33.96
N LYS A 328 -7.85 -39.64 34.97
CA LYS A 328 -7.97 -38.78 36.19
C LYS A 328 -6.63 -38.64 37.00
N GLU A 329 -6.53 -37.58 37.81
CA GLU A 329 -5.83 -37.40 39.13
C GLU A 329 -4.29 -37.59 39.40
N GLU A 330 -3.67 -36.45 39.75
CA GLU A 330 -2.68 -36.14 40.83
C GLU A 330 -1.65 -37.13 41.43
N LYS A 331 -0.40 -36.63 41.56
CA LYS A 331 0.20 -36.22 42.87
C LYS A 331 1.55 -35.50 42.72
N ASN A 332 1.82 -34.48 43.53
CA ASN A 332 3.20 -34.07 43.90
C ASN A 332 3.25 -33.15 45.14
N ASN A 333 4.35 -33.21 45.90
CA ASN A 333 4.51 -32.50 47.17
C ASN A 333 5.10 -31.08 47.02
N PRO A 334 4.71 -30.10 47.86
CA PRO A 334 5.31 -28.76 47.87
C PRO A 334 6.67 -28.73 48.59
N ILE A 335 7.74 -28.39 47.87
CA ILE A 335 9.06 -28.13 48.46
C ILE A 335 9.10 -26.71 49.06
N LYS A 336 9.32 -26.60 50.37
CA LYS A 336 9.45 -25.29 51.05
C LYS A 336 10.87 -24.74 50.97
N LEU A 337 11.16 -23.89 49.98
CA LEU A 337 12.38 -23.06 50.01
C LEU A 337 12.25 -21.95 51.06
N LYS A 338 13.23 -21.86 51.97
CA LYS A 338 13.48 -20.66 52.79
C LYS A 338 14.45 -19.75 52.03
N LEU A 339 13.95 -18.72 51.35
CA LEU A 339 14.81 -17.66 50.81
C LEU A 339 15.15 -16.62 51.90
N SER A 340 16.42 -16.27 52.01
CA SER A 340 16.85 -15.06 52.73
C SER A 340 16.45 -13.81 51.95
N SER A 341 16.07 -12.75 52.65
CA SER A 341 15.44 -11.55 52.07
C SER A 341 16.25 -10.88 50.96
N LYS A 342 17.60 -10.93 51.02
CA LYS A 342 18.47 -10.39 49.96
C LYS A 342 18.30 -11.12 48.62
N HIS A 343 18.08 -12.44 48.62
CA HIS A 343 17.85 -13.20 47.38
C HIS A 343 16.45 -12.97 46.82
N LEU A 344 15.47 -12.66 47.67
CA LEU A 344 14.12 -12.29 47.21
C LEU A 344 14.16 -10.99 46.38
N TYR A 345 14.89 -9.96 46.82
CA TYR A 345 15.06 -8.73 46.05
C TYR A 345 15.77 -8.96 44.70
N ILE A 346 16.84 -9.78 44.68
CA ILE A 346 17.57 -10.12 43.44
C ILE A 346 16.67 -10.90 42.46
N ALA A 347 15.85 -11.82 42.97
CA ALA A 347 14.87 -12.53 42.14
C ALA A 347 13.79 -11.58 41.59
N LEU A 348 13.30 -10.65 42.41
CA LEU A 348 12.29 -9.65 41.99
C LEU A 348 12.84 -8.70 40.93
N THR A 349 14.06 -8.18 41.09
CA THR A 349 14.67 -7.32 40.06
C THR A 349 14.96 -8.09 38.77
N ALA A 350 15.41 -9.34 38.86
CA ALA A 350 15.57 -10.21 37.69
C ALA A 350 14.24 -10.47 36.95
N ILE A 351 13.14 -10.72 37.69
CA ILE A 351 11.80 -10.90 37.11
C ILE A 351 11.30 -9.61 36.46
N VAL A 352 11.50 -8.45 37.10
CA VAL A 352 11.10 -7.14 36.53
C VAL A 352 11.92 -6.81 35.28
N LEU A 353 13.24 -7.03 35.29
CA LEU A 353 14.10 -6.84 34.11
C LEU A 353 13.73 -7.81 32.99
N MET A 354 13.42 -9.06 33.30
CA MET A 354 12.94 -10.05 32.32
C MET A 354 11.58 -9.66 31.74
N ALA A 355 10.65 -9.16 32.56
CA ALA A 355 9.35 -8.65 32.10
C ALA A 355 9.50 -7.41 31.20
N ILE A 356 10.42 -6.50 31.53
CA ILE A 356 10.78 -5.35 30.68
C ILE A 356 11.40 -5.82 29.37
N LEU A 357 12.32 -6.80 29.38
CA LEU A 357 12.93 -7.33 28.17
C LEU A 357 11.90 -8.06 27.27
N ILE A 358 10.99 -8.83 27.88
CA ILE A 358 9.85 -9.45 27.18
C ILE A 358 8.92 -8.38 26.60
N TRP A 359 8.61 -7.32 27.33
CA TRP A 359 7.80 -6.21 26.83
C TRP A 359 8.47 -5.46 25.68
N ILE A 360 9.78 -5.14 25.79
CA ILE A 360 10.57 -4.51 24.71
C ILE A 360 10.61 -5.42 23.48
N THR A 361 10.87 -6.72 23.63
CA THR A 361 10.93 -7.65 22.49
C THR A 361 9.56 -7.90 21.87
N LEU A 362 8.47 -7.90 22.65
CA LEU A 362 7.10 -7.94 22.13
C LEU A 362 6.73 -6.63 21.42
N ALA A 363 7.10 -5.46 21.94
CA ALA A 363 6.89 -4.17 21.31
C ALA A 363 7.67 -4.06 19.98
N ALA A 364 8.94 -4.48 19.96
CA ALA A 364 9.76 -4.53 18.75
C ALA A 364 9.22 -5.54 17.73
N ARG A 365 8.72 -6.71 18.16
CA ARG A 365 8.04 -7.68 17.29
C ARG A 365 6.72 -7.13 16.74
N ARG A 366 5.95 -6.37 17.52
CA ARG A 366 4.74 -5.67 17.04
C ARG A 366 5.10 -4.59 16.01
N LYS A 367 6.04 -3.68 16.31
CA LYS A 367 6.54 -2.66 15.35
C LYS A 367 7.03 -3.32 14.05
N ARG A 368 7.78 -4.43 14.12
CA ARG A 368 8.20 -5.20 12.93
C ARG A 368 7.06 -5.90 12.19
N LYS A 369 6.05 -6.46 12.88
CA LYS A 369 4.89 -7.07 12.18
C LYS A 369 4.05 -6.02 11.46
N ILE A 370 3.94 -4.81 12.03
CA ILE A 370 3.24 -3.67 11.44
C ILE A 370 4.02 -3.14 10.22
N LEU A 371 5.34 -2.90 10.35
CA LEU A 371 6.21 -2.47 9.24
C LEU A 371 6.31 -3.48 8.09
N ASN A 372 6.41 -4.77 8.43
CA ASN A 372 6.53 -5.87 7.48
C ASN A 372 5.15 -6.46 7.13
N SER A 373 4.11 -5.62 7.01
CA SER A 373 2.82 -6.10 6.54
C SER A 373 2.98 -6.70 5.13
N GLU A 374 2.26 -7.78 4.87
CA GLU A 374 2.11 -8.30 3.51
C GLU A 374 1.31 -7.29 2.65
N SER A 375 1.12 -7.55 1.36
CA SER A 375 0.47 -6.58 0.47
C SER A 375 -0.91 -6.19 0.98
N LEU A 376 -1.28 -4.91 0.87
CA LEU A 376 -2.64 -4.46 1.21
C LEU A 376 -3.67 -4.85 0.15
N ILE A 377 -3.21 -5.26 -1.04
CA ILE A 377 -4.07 -5.86 -2.06
C ILE A 377 -4.46 -7.26 -1.56
N PRO A 378 -5.76 -7.55 -1.37
CA PRO A 378 -6.20 -8.76 -0.69
C PRO A 378 -6.18 -9.94 -1.65
N LEU A 379 -5.05 -10.65 -1.69
CA LEU A 379 -4.86 -11.86 -2.49
C LEU A 379 -5.59 -13.05 -1.85
N TYR A 380 -6.50 -13.70 -2.60
CA TYR A 380 -7.28 -14.87 -2.17
C TYR A 380 -7.02 -16.11 -3.04
#